data_AF-A0A353H135-F1
#
_entry.id   AF-A0A353H135-F1
#
_cell.length_a   1.000
_cell.length_b   1.000
_cell.length_c   1.000
_cell.angle_alpha   90.00
_cell.angle_beta   90.00
_cell.angle_gamma   90.00
#
_symmetry.space_group_name_H-M   'P 1'
#
loop_
_entity.id
_entity.type
_entity.pdbx_description
1 polymer ?
#
loop_
_entity_poly.entity_id
_entity_poly.type
_entity_poly.pdbx_seq_one_letter_code
_entity_poly.pdbx_strand_id
1 'polypeptide(L)'
;MFSMTVSDFLLSMATALLVIGVIVMGVGVFVLVSKMLGNDIRTIANQTTKLAQKGITEDITGLVGNARTLIEALNDMVKTTAGVGVFLILLGIGLMGAAYALVLQIK
;
A
#
# COMPACT_ATOMS: atom_id res chain seq x y z
N MET A 1 11.32 40.59 -0.80
CA MET A 1 12.07 39.98 0.32
C MET A 1 11.09 39.69 1.43
N PHE A 2 10.67 38.44 1.59
CA PHE A 2 9.86 38.05 2.74
C PHE A 2 10.77 38.05 3.97
N SER A 3 10.68 39.08 4.82
CA SER A 3 11.25 39.01 6.18
C SER A 3 10.37 38.08 7.00
N MET A 4 10.53 36.77 6.78
CA MET A 4 9.96 35.77 7.68
C MET A 4 10.92 35.59 8.85
N THR A 5 10.37 35.59 10.06
CA THR A 5 11.14 35.16 11.22
C THR A 5 11.40 33.64 11.11
N VAL A 6 12.45 33.15 11.79
CA VAL A 6 12.78 31.71 11.79
C VAL A 6 11.59 30.87 12.26
N SER A 7 10.81 31.39 13.21
CA SER A 7 9.59 30.79 13.70
C SER A 7 8.51 30.68 12.63
N ASP A 8 8.27 31.73 11.84
CA ASP A 8 7.30 31.69 10.74
C ASP A 8 7.71 30.69 9.66
N PHE A 9 9.02 30.58 9.40
CA PHE A 9 9.54 29.61 8.45
C PHE A 9 9.34 28.17 8.93
N LEU A 10 9.70 27.88 10.18
CA LEU A 10 9.49 26.56 10.80
C LEU A 10 8.00 26.18 10.85
N LEU A 11 7.12 27.14 11.14
CA LEU A 11 5.67 26.92 11.17
C LEU A 11 5.13 26.58 9.77
N SER A 12 5.56 27.31 8.74
CA SER A 12 5.17 27.04 7.35
C SER A 12 5.64 25.65 6.88
N MET A 13 6.86 25.25 7.27
CA MET A 13 7.43 23.95 6.96
C MET A 13 6.69 22.83 7.70
N ALA A 14 6.40 23.01 8.99
CA ALA A 14 5.63 22.03 9.77
C ALA A 14 4.23 21.83 9.19
N THR A 15 3.58 22.91 8.75
CA THR A 15 2.26 22.85 8.10
C THR A 15 2.33 22.07 6.80
N ALA A 16 3.31 22.35 5.94
CA ALA A 16 3.51 21.61 4.70
C ALA A 16 3.79 20.11 4.96
N LEU A 17 4.63 19.80 5.94
CA LEU A 17 4.99 18.44 6.31
C LEU A 17 3.78 17.65 6.84
N LEU A 18 2.92 18.31 7.62
CA LEU A 18 1.67 17.73 8.13
C LEU A 18 0.73 17.38 6.97
N VAL A 19 0.50 18.32 6.05
CA VAL A 19 -0.36 18.11 4.87
C VAL A 19 0.14 16.94 4.03
N ILE A 20 1.46 16.89 3.74
CA ILE A 20 2.06 15.78 3.01
C ILE A 20 1.90 14.46 3.77
N GLY A 21 2.13 14.45 5.08
CA GLY A 21 1.94 13.27 5.94
C GLY A 21 0.53 12.70 5.87
N VAL A 22 -0.49 13.57 5.88
CA VAL A 22 -1.91 13.17 5.75
C VAL A 22 -2.19 12.59 4.36
N ILE A 23 -1.68 13.20 3.29
CA ILE A 23 -1.86 12.69 1.91
C ILE A 23 -1.21 11.32 1.77
N VAL A 24 0.03 11.16 2.23
CA VAL A 24 0.77 9.89 2.15
C VAL A 24 0.06 8.79 2.94
N MET A 25 -0.44 9.11 4.13
CA MET A 25 -1.23 8.16 4.92
C MET A 25 -2.53 7.77 4.19
N GLY A 26 -3.24 8.73 3.60
CA GLY A 26 -4.46 8.49 2.83
C GLY A 26 -4.22 7.56 1.63
N VAL A 27 -3.13 7.76 0.90
CA VAL A 27 -2.73 6.87 -0.21
C VAL A 27 -2.38 5.47 0.32
N GLY A 28 -1.66 5.36 1.43
CA GLY A 28 -1.33 4.08 2.06
C GLY A 28 -2.58 3.27 2.44
N VAL A 29 -3.58 3.93 3.04
CA VAL A 29 -4.88 3.32 3.36
C VAL A 29 -5.61 2.90 2.08
N PHE A 30 -5.66 3.76 1.06
CA PHE A 30 -6.31 3.45 -0.22
C PHE A 30 -5.71 2.21 -0.90
N VAL A 31 -4.38 2.08 -0.89
CA VAL A 31 -3.67 0.92 -1.45
C VAL A 31 -4.00 -0.37 -0.67
N LEU A 32 -4.07 -0.30 0.66
CA LEU A 32 -4.45 -1.43 1.52
C LEU A 32 -5.89 -1.89 1.27
N VAL A 33 -6.83 -0.95 1.19
CA VAL A 33 -8.25 -1.26 0.93
C VAL A 33 -8.44 -1.84 -0.47
N SER A 34 -7.81 -1.24 -1.49
CA SER A 34 -7.88 -1.73 -2.88
C SER A 34 -7.34 -3.16 -3.02
N LYS A 35 -6.31 -3.51 -2.25
CA LYS A 35 -5.80 -4.88 -2.20
C LYS A 35 -6.80 -5.86 -1.59
N MET A 36 -7.48 -5.47 -0.50
CA MET A 36 -8.45 -6.35 0.17
C MET A 36 -9.54 -6.80 -0.81
N LEU A 37 -10.05 -5.88 -1.64
CA LEU A 37 -11.01 -6.15 -2.71
C LEU A 37 -10.45 -7.05 -3.82
N GLY A 38 -9.18 -6.89 -4.20
CA GLY A 38 -8.54 -7.72 -5.24
C GLY A 38 -8.27 -9.18 -4.83
N ASN A 39 -8.12 -9.45 -3.53
CA ASN A 39 -7.90 -10.80 -3.01
C ASN A 39 -9.16 -11.69 -3.06
N ASP A 40 -10.35 -11.12 -2.86
CA ASP A 40 -11.60 -11.88 -2.88
C ASP A 40 -11.95 -12.37 -4.30
N ILE A 41 -11.78 -11.51 -5.31
CA ILE A 41 -11.93 -11.86 -6.74
C ILE A 41 -11.04 -13.05 -7.12
N ARG A 42 -9.82 -13.08 -6.58
CA ARG A 42 -8.83 -14.11 -6.87
C ARG A 42 -9.17 -15.46 -6.22
N THR A 43 -9.80 -15.43 -5.06
CA THR A 43 -10.27 -16.63 -4.36
C THR A 43 -11.41 -17.30 -5.13
N ILE A 44 -12.31 -16.49 -5.69
CA ILE A 44 -13.42 -16.94 -6.55
C ILE A 44 -12.89 -17.53 -7.86
N ALA A 45 -11.96 -16.85 -8.55
CA ALA A 45 -11.33 -17.38 -9.76
C ALA A 45 -10.62 -18.72 -9.53
N ASN A 46 -9.93 -18.87 -8.38
CA ASN A 46 -9.28 -20.11 -7.99
C ASN A 46 -10.26 -21.26 -7.72
N GLN A 47 -11.38 -20.97 -7.05
CA GLN A 47 -12.41 -21.98 -6.78
C GLN A 47 -13.13 -22.42 -8.06
N THR A 48 -13.39 -21.51 -8.99
CA THR A 48 -13.96 -21.81 -10.31
C THR A 48 -13.00 -22.63 -11.18
N THR A 49 -11.70 -22.34 -11.12
CA THR A 49 -10.66 -23.10 -11.85
C THR A 49 -10.52 -24.52 -11.31
N LYS A 50 -10.62 -24.72 -9.99
CA LYS A 50 -10.65 -26.05 -9.36
C LYS A 50 -11.92 -26.84 -9.69
N LEU A 51 -13.06 -26.18 -9.83
CA LEU A 51 -14.31 -26.79 -10.32
C LEU A 51 -14.17 -27.27 -11.77
N ALA A 52 -13.52 -26.49 -12.64
CA ALA A 52 -13.24 -26.89 -14.03
C ALA A 52 -12.20 -28.03 -14.13
N GLN A 53 -11.19 -28.06 -13.25
CA GLN A 53 -10.16 -29.11 -13.23
C GLN A 53 -10.68 -30.49 -12.78
N LYS A 54 -11.79 -30.56 -12.04
CA LYS A 54 -12.35 -31.85 -11.60
C LYS A 54 -13.04 -32.64 -12.73
N GLY A 55 -13.14 -32.09 -13.94
CA GLY A 55 -13.79 -32.70 -15.11
C GLY A 55 -12.87 -33.08 -16.28
N ILE A 56 -11.56 -32.78 -16.24
CA ILE A 56 -10.62 -33.12 -17.32
C ILE A 56 -9.47 -33.93 -16.76
N THR A 57 -9.59 -35.24 -16.94
CA THR A 57 -8.63 -36.27 -16.57
C THR A 57 -7.39 -36.17 -17.49
N GLU A 58 -6.22 -36.30 -16.88
CA GLU A 58 -4.91 -36.73 -17.44
C GLU A 58 -4.01 -35.81 -18.30
N ASP A 59 -4.47 -34.79 -19.06
CA ASP A 59 -3.54 -34.00 -19.92
C ASP A 59 -3.15 -32.58 -19.42
N ILE A 60 -3.69 -32.09 -18.29
CA ILE A 60 -3.50 -30.68 -17.87
C ILE A 60 -2.39 -30.51 -16.80
N THR A 61 -1.70 -31.57 -16.37
CA THR A 61 -0.68 -31.48 -15.30
C THR A 61 0.47 -30.50 -15.62
N GLY A 62 0.87 -30.36 -16.89
CA GLY A 62 1.87 -29.37 -17.35
C GLY A 62 1.35 -27.93 -17.46
N LEU A 63 0.08 -27.74 -17.83
CA LEU A 63 -0.56 -26.41 -17.95
C LEU A 63 -1.01 -25.86 -16.58
N VAL A 64 -1.43 -26.73 -15.65
CA VAL A 64 -1.71 -26.38 -14.25
C VAL A 64 -0.45 -25.91 -13.54
N GLY A 65 0.73 -26.45 -13.85
CA GLY A 65 2.01 -25.98 -13.31
C GLY A 65 2.27 -24.51 -13.64
N ASN A 66 2.07 -24.10 -14.89
CA ASN A 66 2.23 -22.71 -15.32
C ASN A 66 1.17 -21.77 -14.71
N ALA A 67 -0.08 -22.23 -14.59
CA ALA A 67 -1.12 -21.48 -13.88
C ALA A 67 -0.78 -21.30 -12.39
N ARG A 68 -0.20 -22.32 -11.75
CA ARG A 68 0.25 -22.27 -10.36
C ARG A 68 1.36 -21.23 -10.17
N THR A 69 2.34 -21.19 -11.08
CA THR A 69 3.41 -20.18 -11.08
C THR A 69 2.86 -18.77 -11.26
N LEU A 70 1.88 -18.56 -12.16
CA LEU A 70 1.21 -17.26 -12.29
C LEU A 70 0.47 -16.87 -11.00
N ILE A 71 -0.14 -17.84 -10.31
CA ILE A 71 -0.80 -17.62 -9.04
C ILE A 71 0.19 -17.42 -7.89
N GLU A 72 1.39 -17.99 -7.93
CA GLU A 72 2.43 -17.64 -6.95
C GLU A 72 2.95 -16.22 -7.22
N ALA A 73 3.30 -15.90 -8.47
CA ALA A 73 3.79 -14.57 -8.85
C ALA A 73 2.76 -13.46 -8.56
N LEU A 74 1.48 -13.68 -8.85
CA LEU A 74 0.43 -12.71 -8.54
C LEU A 74 0.17 -12.65 -7.02
N ASN A 75 0.53 -13.67 -6.23
CA ASN A 75 0.47 -13.63 -4.76
C ASN A 75 1.61 -12.82 -4.17
N ASP A 76 2.80 -12.95 -4.75
CA ASP A 76 3.95 -12.14 -4.41
C ASP A 76 3.73 -10.66 -4.76
N MET A 77 3.19 -10.34 -5.95
CA MET A 77 2.83 -8.97 -6.30
C MET A 77 1.79 -8.37 -5.35
N VAL A 78 0.76 -9.14 -4.99
CA VAL A 78 -0.24 -8.70 -4.00
C VAL A 78 0.38 -8.51 -2.62
N LYS A 79 1.33 -9.36 -2.21
CA LYS A 79 2.03 -9.26 -0.92
C LYS A 79 2.90 -8.00 -0.86
N THR A 80 3.61 -7.66 -1.93
CA THR A 80 4.40 -6.41 -2.02
C THR A 80 3.50 -5.17 -2.01
N THR A 81 2.35 -5.17 -2.69
CA THR A 81 1.40 -4.03 -2.63
C THR A 81 0.88 -3.76 -1.22
N ALA A 82 0.61 -4.80 -0.39
CA ALA A 82 0.29 -4.57 1.03
C ALA A 82 1.49 -4.01 1.80
N GLY A 83 2.68 -4.58 1.58
CA GLY A 83 3.90 -4.10 2.22
C GLY A 83 4.11 -2.61 1.95
N VAL A 84 3.90 -2.18 0.70
CA VAL A 84 3.96 -0.77 0.29
C VAL A 84 2.87 0.05 0.99
N GLY A 85 1.62 -0.42 1.05
CA GLY A 85 0.54 0.28 1.75
C GLY A 85 0.82 0.51 3.24
N VAL A 86 1.29 -0.52 3.95
CA VAL A 86 1.68 -0.42 5.38
C VAL A 86 2.87 0.51 5.56
N PHE A 87 3.87 0.42 4.68
CA PHE A 87 5.03 1.31 4.70
C PHE A 87 4.62 2.78 4.53
N LEU A 88 3.71 3.09 3.59
CA LEU A 88 3.20 4.44 3.38
C LEU A 88 2.46 4.98 4.60
N ILE A 89 1.67 4.16 5.29
CA ILE A 89 1.00 4.57 6.54
C ILE A 89 2.03 4.89 7.63
N LEU A 90 3.02 4.02 7.85
CA LEU A 90 4.06 4.24 8.84
C LEU A 90 4.88 5.50 8.52
N LEU A 91 5.20 5.72 7.24
CA LEU A 91 5.90 6.90 6.78
C LEU A 91 5.07 8.17 6.99
N GLY A 92 3.76 8.13 6.72
CA GLY A 92 2.84 9.23 7.00
C GLY A 92 2.77 9.60 8.48
N ILE A 93 2.70 8.60 9.37
CA ILE A 93 2.76 8.80 10.83
C ILE A 93 4.11 9.42 11.24
N GLY A 94 5.22 8.94 10.67
CA GLY A 94 6.55 9.49 10.91
C GLY A 94 6.67 10.96 10.50
N LEU A 95 6.11 11.32 9.34
CA LEU A 95 6.08 12.71 8.85
C LEU A 95 5.23 13.61 9.77
N MET A 96 4.10 13.12 10.26
CA MET A 96 3.28 13.86 11.24
C MET A 96 4.02 14.05 12.58
N GLY A 97 4.75 13.03 13.03
CA GLY A 97 5.62 13.13 14.22
C GLY A 97 6.74 14.15 14.03
N ALA A 98 7.38 14.17 12.86
CA ALA A 98 8.39 15.16 12.52
C ALA A 98 7.82 16.59 12.44
N ALA A 99 6.61 16.75 11.90
CA ALA A 99 5.91 18.04 11.88
C ALA A 99 5.64 18.54 13.31
N TYR A 100 5.19 17.66 14.20
CA TYR A 100 4.98 18.00 15.61
C TYR A 100 6.29 18.36 16.34
N ALA A 101 7.37 17.62 16.07
CA ALA A 101 8.69 17.92 16.62
C ALA A 101 9.24 19.28 16.16
N LEU A 102 8.97 19.68 14.91
CA LEU A 102 9.32 21.00 14.41
C LEU A 102 8.58 22.10 15.16
N VAL A 103 7.27 21.93 15.41
CA VAL A 103 6.47 22.92 16.16
C VAL A 103 6.97 23.06 17.61
N LEU A 104 7.39 21.96 18.24
CA LEU A 104 7.97 22.00 19.59
C LEU A 104 9.29 22.77 19.68
N GLN A 105 10.05 22.88 18.57
CA GLN A 105 11.28 23.68 18.51
C GLN A 105 11.03 25.18 18.31
N ILE A 106 9.79 25.61 18.02
CA ILE A 106 9.42 27.03 17.86
C ILE A 106 9.28 27.75 19.23
N LYS A 107 9.76 27.13 20.30
CA LYS A 107 9.64 27.61 21.67
C LYS A 107 10.68 28.67 22.01
#